data_AF-C5CHQ3-F1
#
_entry.id   AF-C5CHQ3-F1
#
_cell.length_a   1.000
_cell.length_b   1.000
_cell.length_c   1.000
_cell.angle_alpha   90.00
_cell.angle_beta   90.00
_cell.angle_gamma   90.00
#
_symmetry.space_group_name_H-M   'P 1'
#
loop_
_entity.id
_entity.type
_entity.pdbx_description
1 polymer ?
#
loop_
_entity_poly.entity_id
_entity_poly.type
_entity_poly.pdbx_seq_one_letter_code
_entity_poly.pdbx_strand_id
1 'polypeptide(L)'
;MNAKEIFKKTFWGPTIAWKYLFAKPITITVPKVYREAAERYRGFHINDWELCTGCGTCSKICPTDAIKMIPVDIETEPGEKAEKPAIDYGRCSFCGMCVDICTTGSLKMTREYIHISDNPNTFFFMPESDGIHHNNFPIGYVRDEDSELLDLERVEMEEIPGAERVNSFIEFVKGYSKEQAIAEAARCVDCELCTDVCPAHMDIPEYIETVFNDDLKRGVEWIYKTNPLPGVCGRVCTHNCEAVCSIGHRGEAVAIRWLKRYIIDQTPVEEIKKVANEEIIKKANKKVAIIGSGPSGLAAAYYLSLMGYKVTIFEAKPKAGGVMRYGIPRYRLPDEALDKDIEVIQSLGVEIKLNTTVGKDVTLEQLKKEYDAVFLGTGFTIGKSTKIPGTEHEKVIQALPLLEKIRDYLRGEGEKPEIPNSLIVIGGGNVAMDVARSMARLQKMEGKEVNVKVVCLETMEEMPADLEEIVEGKEEGILFFPSRGPSEVIVENGEIKGLKTVCCTSVFDENGRFNPTFDEKDVIIIEGDMIVEAIGQAPDYSYLPEELKSKLEFTRGRILVNEYGQTSIPWLFAGGDIVHGPDIINGIADGHRAAEGIDRYLNQ
;
A
#
# COMPACT_ATOMS: atom_id res chain seq x y z
N MET A 1 13.48 30.11 -46.10
CA MET A 1 12.84 31.02 -47.08
C MET A 1 11.60 31.61 -46.44
N ASN A 2 11.47 32.94 -46.48
CA ASN A 2 10.40 33.69 -45.81
C ASN A 2 9.05 33.44 -46.51
N ALA A 3 8.04 32.97 -45.78
CA ALA A 3 6.72 32.57 -46.32
C ALA A 3 5.99 33.70 -47.07
N LYS A 4 6.39 34.97 -46.85
CA LYS A 4 5.84 36.14 -47.56
C LYS A 4 6.34 36.32 -49.00
N GLU A 5 7.40 35.64 -49.45
CA GLU A 5 7.87 35.75 -50.85
C GLU A 5 7.18 34.77 -51.82
N ILE A 6 6.48 33.75 -51.33
CA ILE A 6 5.99 32.63 -52.15
C ILE A 6 4.71 32.98 -52.93
N PHE A 7 4.00 34.07 -52.59
CA PHE A 7 2.75 34.46 -53.23
C PHE A 7 2.71 35.91 -53.74
N LYS A 8 3.75 36.35 -54.47
CA LYS A 8 3.52 37.45 -55.43
C LYS A 8 2.68 36.90 -56.57
N LYS A 9 1.42 37.33 -56.68
CA LYS A 9 0.57 37.10 -57.87
C LYS A 9 1.26 37.72 -59.09
N THR A 10 2.16 36.98 -59.70
CA THR A 10 2.77 37.34 -60.98
C THR A 10 1.74 37.12 -62.08
N PHE A 11 1.78 37.96 -63.11
CA PHE A 11 0.92 37.84 -64.30
C PHE A 11 0.99 36.43 -64.93
N TRP A 12 2.12 35.75 -64.76
CA TRP A 12 2.39 34.38 -65.21
C TRP A 12 2.10 33.30 -64.16
N GLY A 13 1.63 33.62 -62.97
CA GLY A 13 1.24 32.64 -61.95
C GLY A 13 0.33 31.50 -62.46
N PRO A 14 -0.63 31.76 -63.36
CA PRO A 14 -1.45 30.71 -63.97
C PRO A 14 -0.68 29.71 -64.86
N THR A 15 0.48 30.07 -65.42
CA THR A 15 1.26 29.14 -66.27
C THR A 15 2.06 28.12 -65.48
N ILE A 16 2.18 28.28 -64.15
CA ILE A 16 2.71 27.22 -63.27
C ILE A 16 1.86 25.95 -63.37
N ALA A 17 0.56 26.06 -63.63
CA ALA A 17 -0.32 24.92 -63.86
C ALA A 17 0.02 24.17 -65.16
N TRP A 18 0.65 24.82 -66.15
CA TRP A 18 1.02 24.18 -67.41
C TRP A 18 2.10 23.10 -67.23
N LYS A 19 2.89 23.13 -66.14
CA LYS A 19 3.81 22.03 -65.80
C LYS A 19 3.08 20.71 -65.49
N TYR A 20 1.78 20.78 -65.19
CA TYR A 20 0.92 19.62 -64.96
C TYR A 20 0.01 19.29 -66.16
N LEU A 21 0.08 20.05 -67.27
CA LEU A 21 -0.79 19.87 -68.44
C LEU A 21 -0.67 18.47 -69.08
N PHE A 22 0.53 17.88 -68.99
CA PHE A 22 0.84 16.54 -69.48
C PHE A 22 1.16 15.54 -68.35
N ALA A 23 1.11 16.00 -67.08
CA ALA A 23 1.24 15.11 -65.94
C ALA A 23 -0.08 14.37 -65.78
N LYS A 24 -0.05 13.04 -65.86
CA LYS A 24 -1.24 12.25 -65.51
C LYS A 24 -1.61 12.56 -64.06
N PRO A 25 -2.87 12.89 -63.74
CA PRO A 25 -3.29 12.95 -62.35
C PRO A 25 -2.99 11.58 -61.72
N ILE A 26 -2.36 11.60 -60.54
CA ILE A 26 -2.11 10.39 -59.76
C ILE A 26 -3.44 9.99 -59.12
N THR A 27 -4.38 9.52 -59.94
CA THR A 27 -5.65 8.98 -59.48
C THR A 27 -5.47 7.48 -59.32
N ILE A 28 -5.42 7.05 -58.07
CA ILE A 28 -5.37 5.63 -57.73
C ILE A 28 -6.80 5.09 -57.80
N THR A 29 -7.00 3.96 -58.47
CA THR A 29 -8.31 3.32 -58.55
C THR A 29 -8.54 2.50 -57.30
N VAL A 30 -9.09 3.09 -56.23
CA VAL A 30 -9.58 2.33 -55.06
C VAL A 30 -10.86 1.59 -55.47
N PRO A 31 -11.04 0.29 -55.16
CA PRO A 31 -10.19 -0.59 -54.33
C PRO A 31 -9.17 -1.45 -55.12
N LYS A 32 -8.92 -1.19 -56.41
CA LYS A 32 -8.03 -2.01 -57.27
C LYS A 32 -6.54 -1.80 -56.99
N VAL A 33 -6.15 -0.62 -56.53
CA VAL A 33 -4.78 -0.27 -56.18
C VAL A 33 -4.80 0.41 -54.82
N TYR A 34 -4.05 -0.13 -53.87
CA TYR A 34 -3.91 0.43 -52.54
C TYR A 34 -2.62 1.24 -52.46
N ARG A 35 -2.69 2.42 -51.83
CA ARG A 35 -1.49 3.16 -51.48
C ARG A 35 -0.98 2.62 -50.15
N GLU A 36 0.29 2.30 -50.09
CA GLU A 36 0.94 2.00 -48.82
C GLU A 36 0.83 3.24 -47.92
N ALA A 37 0.27 3.08 -46.72
CA ALA A 37 0.16 4.18 -45.78
C ALA A 37 1.56 4.59 -45.29
N ALA A 38 1.72 5.83 -44.84
CA ALA A 38 2.98 6.27 -44.25
C ALA A 38 3.37 5.40 -43.05
N GLU A 39 4.66 5.33 -42.71
CA GLU A 39 5.12 4.56 -41.54
C GLU A 39 4.44 5.01 -40.26
N ARG A 40 4.22 6.32 -40.07
CA ARG A 40 3.55 6.90 -38.88
C ARG A 40 2.03 7.09 -39.04
N TYR A 41 1.39 6.35 -39.93
CA TYR A 41 -0.03 6.52 -40.19
C TYR A 41 -0.88 6.14 -38.96
N ARG A 42 -1.89 6.96 -38.65
CA ARG A 42 -2.84 6.70 -37.56
C ARG A 42 -4.06 5.96 -38.10
N GLY A 43 -3.95 4.64 -38.19
CA GLY A 43 -5.01 3.76 -38.67
C GLY A 43 -5.94 3.22 -37.59
N PHE A 44 -6.55 2.06 -37.84
CA PHE A 44 -7.38 1.40 -36.83
C PHE A 44 -6.54 0.93 -35.65
N HIS A 45 -7.11 0.98 -34.46
CA HIS A 45 -6.43 0.61 -33.23
C HIS A 45 -6.30 -0.92 -33.11
N ILE A 46 -5.23 -1.34 -32.45
CA ILE A 46 -5.08 -2.65 -31.84
C ILE A 46 -4.91 -2.45 -30.34
N ASN A 47 -5.30 -3.45 -29.57
CA ASN A 47 -5.08 -3.47 -28.13
C ASN A 47 -4.48 -4.81 -27.72
N ASP A 48 -3.34 -4.75 -27.04
CA ASP A 48 -2.75 -5.90 -26.39
C ASP A 48 -3.45 -6.12 -25.04
N TRP A 49 -4.30 -7.15 -24.98
CA TRP A 49 -5.13 -7.41 -23.81
C TRP A 49 -4.33 -7.91 -22.62
N GLU A 50 -3.20 -8.59 -22.86
CA GLU A 50 -2.29 -9.06 -21.79
C GLU A 50 -1.61 -7.88 -21.08
N LEU A 51 -1.41 -6.76 -21.78
CA LEU A 51 -0.85 -5.53 -21.21
C LEU A 51 -1.92 -4.52 -20.76
N CYS A 52 -3.20 -4.73 -21.06
CA CYS A 52 -4.24 -3.74 -20.81
C CYS A 52 -4.88 -3.94 -19.43
N THR A 53 -4.61 -3.03 -18.49
CA THR A 53 -5.16 -3.07 -17.12
C THR A 53 -6.62 -2.65 -17.02
N GLY A 54 -7.24 -2.16 -18.11
CA GLY A 54 -8.60 -1.63 -18.05
C GLY A 54 -8.72 -0.28 -17.33
N CYS A 55 -7.62 0.46 -17.13
CA CYS A 55 -7.59 1.74 -16.39
C CYS A 55 -8.49 2.86 -16.94
N GLY A 56 -8.97 2.75 -18.19
CA GLY A 56 -9.91 3.71 -18.79
C GLY A 56 -9.31 5.05 -19.22
N THR A 57 -8.01 5.31 -19.01
CA THR A 57 -7.38 6.59 -19.36
C THR A 57 -7.54 6.95 -20.84
N CYS A 58 -7.53 5.96 -21.74
CA CYS A 58 -7.77 6.15 -23.17
C CYS A 58 -9.19 6.65 -23.49
N SER A 59 -10.19 6.25 -22.68
CA SER A 59 -11.57 6.73 -22.78
C SER A 59 -11.67 8.16 -22.23
N LYS A 60 -11.11 8.41 -21.03
CA LYS A 60 -11.13 9.73 -20.37
C LYS A 60 -10.47 10.83 -21.22
N ILE A 61 -9.36 10.54 -21.91
CA ILE A 61 -8.67 11.53 -22.75
C ILE A 61 -9.38 11.79 -24.10
N CYS A 62 -10.34 10.96 -24.50
CA CYS A 62 -10.87 10.98 -25.85
C CYS A 62 -11.71 12.25 -26.10
N PRO A 63 -11.28 13.19 -26.95
CA PRO A 63 -11.97 14.48 -27.14
C PRO A 63 -13.31 14.36 -27.88
N THR A 64 -13.66 13.16 -28.35
CA THR A 64 -14.85 12.88 -29.17
C THR A 64 -15.79 11.86 -28.53
N ASP A 65 -15.47 11.40 -27.30
CA ASP A 65 -16.19 10.30 -26.63
C ASP A 65 -16.37 9.08 -27.54
N ALA A 66 -15.35 8.79 -28.36
CA ALA A 66 -15.35 7.68 -29.30
C ALA A 66 -14.97 6.36 -28.64
N ILE A 67 -14.29 6.40 -27.48
CA ILE A 67 -13.83 5.21 -26.76
C ILE A 67 -14.71 4.98 -25.54
N LYS A 68 -15.23 3.76 -25.40
CA LYS A 68 -15.99 3.31 -24.23
C LYS A 68 -15.30 2.09 -23.63
N MET A 69 -15.17 2.05 -22.31
CA MET A 69 -14.74 0.84 -21.61
C MET A 69 -15.92 -0.14 -21.58
N ILE A 70 -15.70 -1.36 -22.07
CA ILE A 70 -16.71 -2.41 -22.14
C ILE A 70 -16.26 -3.58 -21.26
N PRO A 71 -17.13 -4.07 -20.36
CA PRO A 71 -16.86 -5.27 -19.57
C PRO A 71 -16.63 -6.50 -20.45
N VAL A 72 -15.65 -7.31 -20.10
CA VAL A 72 -15.29 -8.56 -20.77
C VAL A 72 -15.21 -9.70 -19.75
N ASP A 73 -15.48 -10.92 -20.19
CA ASP A 73 -15.46 -12.12 -19.34
C ASP A 73 -14.03 -12.69 -19.28
N ILE A 74 -13.18 -12.06 -18.47
CA ILE A 74 -11.79 -12.48 -18.22
C ILE A 74 -11.52 -12.51 -16.72
N GLU A 75 -10.68 -13.46 -16.28
CA GLU A 75 -10.11 -13.40 -14.93
C GLU A 75 -9.08 -12.25 -14.89
N THR A 76 -9.09 -11.49 -13.79
CA THR A 76 -8.22 -10.34 -13.58
C THR A 76 -7.44 -10.47 -12.29
N GLU A 77 -6.21 -9.97 -12.30
CA GLU A 77 -5.40 -9.85 -11.09
C GLU A 77 -5.76 -8.58 -10.30
N PRO A 78 -5.41 -8.49 -9.00
CA PRO A 78 -5.55 -7.25 -8.23
C PRO A 78 -4.85 -6.09 -8.94
N GLY A 79 -5.56 -4.99 -9.17
CA GLY A 79 -5.03 -3.85 -9.92
C GLY A 79 -5.43 -3.81 -11.40
N GLU A 80 -6.26 -4.75 -11.85
CA GLU A 80 -6.83 -4.75 -13.19
C GLU A 80 -8.36 -4.71 -13.15
N LYS A 81 -8.94 -4.08 -14.17
CA LYS A 81 -10.39 -4.10 -14.42
C LYS A 81 -10.68 -5.01 -15.60
N ALA A 82 -11.74 -5.81 -15.49
CA ALA A 82 -12.24 -6.69 -16.54
C ALA A 82 -12.97 -5.90 -17.63
N GLU A 83 -12.33 -4.84 -18.13
CA GLU A 83 -12.86 -3.93 -19.13
C GLU A 83 -11.81 -3.66 -20.21
N LYS A 84 -12.26 -3.49 -21.46
CA LYS A 84 -11.42 -3.18 -22.61
C LYS A 84 -12.02 -2.05 -23.47
N PRO A 85 -11.19 -1.24 -24.15
CA PRO A 85 -11.67 -0.05 -24.84
C PRO A 85 -12.32 -0.38 -26.18
N ALA A 86 -13.64 -0.28 -26.31
CA ALA A 86 -14.33 -0.31 -27.60
C ALA A 86 -14.36 1.08 -28.25
N ILE A 87 -14.11 1.14 -29.56
CA ILE A 87 -13.90 2.36 -30.32
C ILE A 87 -14.98 2.51 -31.38
N ASP A 88 -15.66 3.65 -31.36
CA ASP A 88 -16.59 4.12 -32.40
C ASP A 88 -15.82 4.90 -33.46
N TYR A 89 -15.48 4.24 -34.57
CA TYR A 89 -14.80 4.84 -35.72
C TYR A 89 -15.68 5.81 -36.52
N GLY A 90 -17.00 5.85 -36.28
CA GLY A 90 -17.87 6.91 -36.78
C GLY A 90 -17.67 8.25 -36.05
N ARG A 91 -17.12 8.22 -34.84
CA ARG A 91 -16.80 9.40 -34.01
C ARG A 91 -15.31 9.72 -33.95
N CYS A 92 -14.46 8.69 -34.01
CA CYS A 92 -13.02 8.81 -33.86
C CYS A 92 -12.42 9.83 -34.85
N SER A 93 -11.63 10.77 -34.33
CA SER A 93 -10.90 11.77 -35.12
C SER A 93 -9.46 11.34 -35.48
N PHE A 94 -9.05 10.13 -35.10
CA PHE A 94 -7.71 9.58 -35.33
C PHE A 94 -6.56 10.48 -34.80
N CYS A 95 -6.81 11.17 -33.68
CA CYS A 95 -5.85 12.12 -33.10
C CYS A 95 -4.64 11.47 -32.40
N GLY A 96 -4.72 10.20 -31.99
CA GLY A 96 -3.62 9.47 -31.34
C GLY A 96 -3.50 9.66 -29.82
N MET A 97 -4.24 10.59 -29.20
CA MET A 97 -4.12 10.91 -27.77
C MET A 97 -4.36 9.70 -26.84
N CYS A 98 -5.25 8.79 -27.23
CA CYS A 98 -5.51 7.55 -26.50
C CYS A 98 -4.31 6.59 -26.46
N VAL A 99 -3.47 6.60 -27.51
CA VAL A 99 -2.21 5.85 -27.57
C VAL A 99 -1.13 6.57 -26.77
N ASP A 100 -1.06 7.89 -26.90
CA ASP A 100 -0.09 8.73 -26.21
C ASP A 100 -0.25 8.62 -24.67
N ILE A 101 -1.48 8.70 -24.15
CA ILE A 101 -1.76 8.60 -22.71
C ILE A 101 -1.74 7.17 -22.17
N CYS A 102 -1.65 6.14 -23.02
CA CYS A 102 -1.84 4.76 -22.60
C CYS A 102 -0.78 4.32 -21.58
N THR A 103 -1.16 4.16 -20.33
CA THR A 103 -0.24 3.95 -19.19
C THR A 103 0.57 2.66 -19.28
N THR A 104 0.08 1.65 -20.00
CA THR A 104 0.80 0.39 -20.23
C THR A 104 1.40 0.26 -21.63
N GLY A 105 1.08 1.19 -22.54
CA GLY A 105 1.44 1.06 -23.96
C GLY A 105 0.71 -0.06 -24.72
N SER A 106 -0.37 -0.61 -24.16
CA SER A 106 -1.17 -1.68 -24.78
C SER A 106 -1.91 -1.23 -26.05
N LEU A 107 -2.29 0.05 -26.15
CA LEU A 107 -3.01 0.58 -27.31
C LEU A 107 -2.03 1.12 -28.37
N LYS A 108 -2.23 0.72 -29.63
CA LYS A 108 -1.43 1.17 -30.79
C LYS A 108 -2.36 1.38 -31.99
N MET A 109 -1.90 2.05 -33.04
CA MET A 109 -2.65 2.18 -34.29
C MET A 109 -1.88 1.55 -35.45
N THR A 110 -2.58 0.86 -36.33
CA THR A 110 -2.01 0.20 -37.50
C THR A 110 -1.83 1.18 -38.66
N ARG A 111 -1.26 0.68 -39.76
CA ARG A 111 -1.23 1.35 -41.07
C ARG A 111 -2.50 1.08 -41.89
N GLU A 112 -3.50 0.44 -41.28
CA GLU A 112 -4.77 0.14 -41.92
C GLU A 112 -5.72 1.33 -41.87
N TYR A 113 -6.32 1.68 -43.01
CA TYR A 113 -7.16 2.86 -43.14
C TYR A 113 -8.46 2.65 -43.93
N ILE A 114 -8.76 1.40 -44.30
CA ILE A 114 -9.91 1.08 -45.14
C ILE A 114 -10.80 0.11 -44.39
N HIS A 115 -11.97 0.58 -43.98
CA HIS A 115 -13.09 -0.25 -43.53
C HIS A 115 -14.31 0.21 -44.31
N ILE A 116 -14.91 -0.70 -45.09
CA ILE A 116 -16.07 -0.41 -45.94
C ILE A 116 -17.17 -1.39 -45.55
N SER A 117 -18.28 -0.85 -45.05
CA SER A 117 -19.44 -1.62 -44.61
C SER A 117 -20.70 -0.78 -44.78
N ASP A 118 -21.81 -1.43 -45.13
CA ASP A 118 -23.15 -0.84 -45.15
C ASP A 118 -23.85 -0.92 -43.78
N ASN A 119 -23.33 -1.73 -42.86
CA ASN A 119 -23.80 -1.86 -41.48
C ASN A 119 -23.02 -0.91 -40.56
N PRO A 120 -23.66 0.11 -39.96
CA PRO A 120 -22.98 1.07 -39.09
C PRO A 120 -22.40 0.44 -37.83
N ASN A 121 -22.92 -0.70 -37.37
CA ASN A 121 -22.44 -1.37 -36.16
C ASN A 121 -21.02 -1.93 -36.31
N THR A 122 -20.53 -2.13 -37.55
CA THR A 122 -19.16 -2.62 -37.77
C THR A 122 -18.10 -1.55 -37.50
N PHE A 123 -18.50 -0.28 -37.36
CA PHE A 123 -17.61 0.82 -36.97
C PHE A 123 -17.47 0.96 -35.46
N PHE A 124 -18.29 0.26 -34.66
CA PHE A 124 -18.07 0.12 -33.24
C PHE A 124 -17.35 -1.20 -32.97
N PHE A 125 -16.07 -1.12 -32.62
CA PHE A 125 -15.20 -2.28 -32.59
C PHE A 125 -14.35 -2.28 -31.32
N MET A 126 -14.24 -3.46 -30.71
CA MET A 126 -13.34 -3.69 -29.58
C MET A 126 -12.03 -4.26 -30.15
N PRO A 127 -10.94 -3.47 -30.15
CA PRO A 127 -9.68 -3.89 -30.70
C PRO A 127 -9.05 -5.01 -29.89
N GLU A 128 -8.56 -6.01 -30.62
CA GLU A 128 -7.64 -7.05 -30.16
C GLU A 128 -6.27 -6.82 -30.82
N SER A 129 -5.33 -7.75 -30.63
CA SER A 129 -3.97 -7.64 -31.15
C SER A 129 -3.88 -7.75 -32.68
N ASP A 130 -4.88 -8.36 -33.32
CA ASP A 130 -4.95 -8.61 -34.77
C ASP A 130 -5.82 -7.59 -35.56
N GLY A 131 -6.41 -6.62 -34.85
CA GLY A 131 -7.11 -5.46 -35.41
C GLY A 131 -8.51 -5.75 -35.98
N ILE A 132 -9.15 -4.72 -36.55
CA ILE A 132 -10.57 -4.74 -36.97
C ILE A 132 -10.92 -5.78 -38.04
N HIS A 133 -9.93 -6.25 -38.81
CA HIS A 133 -10.14 -7.30 -39.81
C HIS A 133 -9.34 -8.58 -39.52
N HIS A 134 -8.81 -8.76 -38.32
CA HIS A 134 -8.07 -9.97 -37.90
C HIS A 134 -6.96 -10.37 -38.88
N ASN A 135 -6.23 -9.37 -39.39
CA ASN A 135 -5.31 -9.49 -40.51
C ASN A 135 -4.01 -8.72 -40.21
N ASN A 136 -3.39 -8.94 -39.05
CA ASN A 136 -2.04 -8.51 -38.64
C ASN A 136 -1.39 -7.42 -39.53
N PHE A 137 -1.97 -6.21 -39.50
CA PHE A 137 -1.47 -5.08 -40.29
C PHE A 137 -0.19 -4.51 -39.66
N PRO A 138 0.74 -3.98 -40.48
CA PRO A 138 1.90 -3.29 -39.96
C PRO A 138 1.49 -2.14 -39.02
N ILE A 139 2.23 -1.98 -37.93
CA ILE A 139 2.03 -0.87 -36.99
C ILE A 139 2.31 0.45 -37.68
N GLY A 140 1.45 1.42 -37.42
CA GLY A 140 1.54 2.77 -37.95
C GLY A 140 1.94 3.77 -36.88
N TYR A 141 1.10 3.93 -35.87
CA TYR A 141 1.35 4.89 -34.81
C TYR A 141 1.51 4.20 -33.46
N VAL A 142 2.62 4.50 -32.81
CA VAL A 142 2.92 4.22 -31.42
C VAL A 142 3.40 5.52 -30.79
N ARG A 143 3.20 5.64 -29.48
CA ARG A 143 3.83 6.69 -28.70
C ARG A 143 5.35 6.61 -28.87
N ASP A 144 5.96 7.77 -28.98
CA ASP A 144 7.41 8.00 -28.95
C ASP A 144 7.78 9.01 -27.86
N GLU A 145 9.06 9.34 -27.75
CA GLU A 145 9.58 10.29 -26.76
C GLU A 145 8.95 11.69 -26.87
N ASP A 146 8.63 12.14 -28.09
CA ASP A 146 8.04 13.46 -28.35
C ASP A 146 6.53 13.52 -28.05
N SER A 147 5.87 12.36 -27.86
CA SER A 147 4.43 12.23 -27.61
C SER A 147 4.11 11.66 -26.23
N GLU A 148 5.11 11.57 -25.33
CA GLU A 148 4.88 11.19 -23.94
C GLU A 148 4.07 12.27 -23.22
N LEU A 149 2.91 11.87 -22.67
CA LEU A 149 2.01 12.74 -21.92
C LEU A 149 2.10 12.49 -20.40
N LEU A 150 2.77 11.41 -19.98
CA LEU A 150 2.90 11.03 -18.59
C LEU A 150 4.28 11.39 -18.05
N ASP A 151 4.31 11.92 -16.83
CA ASP A 151 5.55 12.04 -16.08
C ASP A 151 5.84 10.72 -15.34
N LEU A 152 6.84 9.99 -15.83
CA LEU A 152 7.15 8.64 -15.41
C LEU A 152 8.11 8.59 -14.20
N GLU A 153 8.72 9.71 -13.83
CA GLU A 153 9.65 9.79 -12.71
C GLU A 153 8.92 10.34 -11.46
N ARG A 154 9.08 9.67 -10.33
CA ARG A 154 8.50 10.10 -9.06
C ARG A 154 9.25 11.31 -8.54
N VAL A 155 8.50 12.28 -8.02
CA VAL A 155 9.10 13.42 -7.33
C VAL A 155 9.81 12.92 -6.08
N GLU A 156 11.13 13.12 -6.06
CA GLU A 156 12.00 12.66 -4.98
C GLU A 156 11.55 13.24 -3.62
N MET A 157 11.44 12.35 -2.62
CA MET A 157 11.19 12.72 -1.24
C MET A 157 12.51 12.98 -0.54
N GLU A 158 12.64 14.14 0.09
CA GLU A 158 13.87 14.45 0.81
C GLU A 158 14.03 13.58 2.05
N GLU A 159 15.19 12.95 2.15
CA GLU A 159 15.60 12.13 3.28
C GLU A 159 16.91 12.61 3.90
N ILE A 160 17.08 12.36 5.20
CA ILE A 160 18.38 12.50 5.86
C ILE A 160 19.28 11.32 5.44
N PRO A 161 20.52 11.55 4.96
CA PRO A 161 21.41 10.48 4.54
C PRO A 161 21.68 9.43 5.63
N GLY A 162 21.87 8.16 5.24
CA GLY A 162 22.13 7.02 6.14
C GLY A 162 23.13 7.30 7.26
N ALA A 163 24.30 7.85 6.89
CA ALA A 163 25.39 8.18 7.80
C ALA A 163 25.03 9.23 8.87
N GLU A 164 24.05 10.09 8.59
CA GLU A 164 23.53 11.10 9.52
C GLU A 164 22.33 10.57 10.30
N ARG A 165 21.34 9.96 9.64
CA ARG A 165 20.10 9.50 10.29
C ARG A 165 20.32 8.39 11.31
N VAL A 166 21.37 7.58 11.15
CA VAL A 166 21.75 6.54 12.13
C VAL A 166 22.11 7.13 13.51
N ASN A 167 22.38 8.43 13.62
CA ASN A 167 22.74 9.05 14.91
C ASN A 167 21.52 9.51 15.74
N SER A 168 20.29 9.29 15.28
CA SER A 168 19.09 9.73 16.01
C SER A 168 17.85 8.86 15.73
N PHE A 169 16.79 9.09 16.50
CA PHE A 169 15.44 8.53 16.28
C PHE A 169 14.45 9.56 15.71
N ILE A 170 14.96 10.66 15.17
CA ILE A 170 14.13 11.66 14.49
C ILE A 170 13.61 11.06 13.17
N GLU A 171 12.40 11.42 12.80
CA GLU A 171 11.83 11.09 11.49
C GLU A 171 12.76 11.63 10.39
N PHE A 172 13.25 10.74 9.54
CA PHE A 172 14.28 11.08 8.55
C PHE A 172 13.69 11.46 7.19
N VAL A 173 12.46 11.04 6.91
CA VAL A 173 11.68 11.44 5.74
C VAL A 173 11.04 12.80 6.03
N LYS A 174 11.45 13.85 5.33
CA LYS A 174 11.04 15.23 5.64
C LYS A 174 9.60 15.56 5.24
N GLY A 175 9.04 14.83 4.29
CA GLY A 175 7.74 15.15 3.69
C GLY A 175 7.87 16.14 2.52
N TYR A 176 6.84 16.19 1.67
CA TYR A 176 6.84 17.07 0.51
C TYR A 176 6.66 18.54 0.89
N SER A 177 7.37 19.41 0.19
CA SER A 177 6.96 20.81 0.02
C SER A 177 5.67 20.89 -0.80
N LYS A 178 5.01 22.04 -0.78
CA LYS A 178 3.80 22.27 -1.57
C LYS A 178 4.03 22.06 -3.07
N GLU A 179 5.14 22.60 -3.58
CA GLU A 179 5.48 22.51 -5.00
C GLU A 179 5.74 21.06 -5.42
N GLN A 180 6.46 20.29 -4.58
CA GLN A 180 6.68 18.87 -4.82
C GLN A 180 5.37 18.07 -4.77
N ALA A 181 4.50 18.34 -3.80
CA ALA A 181 3.24 17.65 -3.65
C ALA A 181 2.30 17.89 -4.85
N ILE A 182 2.21 19.13 -5.35
CA ILE A 182 1.42 19.46 -6.55
C ILE A 182 2.00 18.78 -7.79
N ALA A 183 3.34 18.79 -7.94
CA ALA A 183 4.00 18.12 -9.05
C ALA A 183 3.75 16.60 -9.04
N GLU A 184 3.87 15.96 -7.88
CA GLU A 184 3.60 14.53 -7.73
C GLU A 184 2.11 14.20 -7.95
N ALA A 185 1.20 15.03 -7.44
CA ALA A 185 -0.24 14.87 -7.64
C ALA A 185 -0.64 14.99 -9.13
N ALA A 186 0.04 15.85 -9.89
CA ALA A 186 -0.22 16.05 -11.32
C ALA A 186 0.03 14.79 -12.17
N ARG A 187 0.77 13.82 -11.64
CA ARG A 187 1.07 12.55 -12.33
C ARG A 187 -0.16 11.64 -12.39
N CYS A 188 -1.06 11.72 -11.40
CA CYS A 188 -2.21 10.83 -11.28
C CYS A 188 -3.15 10.92 -12.50
N VAL A 189 -3.52 9.76 -13.06
CA VAL A 189 -4.43 9.66 -14.22
C VAL A 189 -5.87 9.33 -13.83
N ASP A 190 -6.18 9.35 -12.53
CA ASP A 190 -7.54 9.13 -12.00
C ASP A 190 -8.16 7.82 -12.51
N CYS A 191 -7.48 6.67 -12.36
CA CYS A 191 -7.98 5.38 -12.90
C CYS A 191 -8.65 4.46 -11.87
N GLU A 192 -8.58 4.82 -10.58
CA GLU A 192 -9.15 4.10 -9.42
C GLU A 192 -8.64 2.68 -9.18
N LEU A 193 -7.71 2.14 -9.97
CA LEU A 193 -7.12 0.81 -9.72
C LEU A 193 -6.49 0.70 -8.31
N CYS A 194 -5.92 1.81 -7.84
CA CYS A 194 -5.37 1.94 -6.49
C CYS A 194 -6.45 1.86 -5.39
N THR A 195 -7.67 2.33 -5.68
CA THR A 195 -8.83 2.31 -4.78
C THR A 195 -9.35 0.89 -4.60
N ASP A 196 -9.43 0.13 -5.69
CA ASP A 196 -9.97 -1.24 -5.70
C ASP A 196 -9.14 -2.21 -4.85
N VAL A 197 -7.82 -2.02 -4.80
CA VAL A 197 -6.92 -2.88 -4.01
C VAL A 197 -6.68 -2.40 -2.58
N CYS A 198 -7.05 -1.15 -2.27
CA CYS A 198 -6.92 -0.63 -0.92
C CYS A 198 -7.95 -1.35 -0.04
N PRO A 199 -7.57 -2.05 1.04
CA PRO A 199 -8.55 -2.75 1.87
C PRO A 199 -9.63 -1.83 2.48
N ALA A 200 -9.29 -0.55 2.68
CA ALA A 200 -10.22 0.46 3.17
C ALA A 200 -11.03 1.13 2.04
N HIS A 201 -10.79 0.80 0.77
CA HIS A 201 -11.38 1.41 -0.42
C HIS A 201 -11.36 2.94 -0.37
N MET A 202 -10.17 3.50 -0.10
CA MET A 202 -10.00 4.95 -0.01
C MET A 202 -10.25 5.63 -1.35
N ASP A 203 -10.87 6.80 -1.34
CA ASP A 203 -11.09 7.69 -2.51
C ASP A 203 -9.76 8.35 -2.94
N ILE A 204 -8.83 7.53 -3.46
CA ILE A 204 -7.44 7.92 -3.70
C ILE A 204 -7.31 9.02 -4.76
N PRO A 205 -7.90 8.87 -5.97
CA PRO A 205 -7.84 9.93 -6.96
C PRO A 205 -8.42 11.25 -6.47
N GLU A 206 -9.51 11.20 -5.70
CA GLU A 206 -10.20 12.38 -5.19
C GLU A 206 -9.34 13.18 -4.23
N TYR A 207 -8.70 12.53 -3.24
CA TYR A 207 -7.81 13.28 -2.36
C TYR A 207 -6.52 13.73 -3.07
N ILE A 208 -6.04 13.01 -4.09
CA ILE A 208 -4.89 13.46 -4.89
C ILE A 208 -5.25 14.71 -5.70
N GLU A 209 -6.43 14.73 -6.32
CA GLU A 209 -6.95 15.90 -7.04
C GLU A 209 -6.97 17.15 -6.14
N THR A 210 -7.30 16.98 -4.86
CA THR A 210 -7.29 18.11 -3.91
C THR A 210 -5.89 18.66 -3.64
N VAL A 211 -4.84 17.82 -3.69
CA VAL A 211 -3.45 18.30 -3.59
C VAL A 211 -3.09 19.10 -4.83
N PHE A 212 -3.42 18.58 -6.02
CA PHE A 212 -3.17 19.27 -7.29
C PHE A 212 -3.85 20.65 -7.35
N ASN A 213 -5.07 20.76 -6.80
CA ASN A 213 -5.84 22.00 -6.73
C ASN A 213 -5.55 22.86 -5.48
N ASP A 214 -4.63 22.46 -4.61
CA ASP A 214 -4.29 23.16 -3.36
C ASP A 214 -5.48 23.35 -2.38
N ASP A 215 -6.42 22.40 -2.37
CA ASP A 215 -7.61 22.37 -1.51
C ASP A 215 -7.53 21.29 -0.42
N LEU A 216 -6.57 21.44 0.49
CA LEU A 216 -6.27 20.44 1.51
C LEU A 216 -7.45 20.15 2.44
N LYS A 217 -8.34 21.12 2.67
CA LYS A 217 -9.53 20.93 3.49
C LYS A 217 -10.41 19.83 2.89
N ARG A 218 -10.70 19.92 1.59
CA ARG A 218 -11.46 18.89 0.89
C ARG A 218 -10.70 17.56 0.83
N GLY A 219 -9.36 17.60 0.79
CA GLY A 219 -8.53 16.40 0.91
C GLY A 219 -8.76 15.65 2.22
N VAL A 220 -8.86 16.37 3.34
CA VAL A 220 -9.20 15.80 4.64
C VAL A 220 -10.61 15.18 4.63
N GLU A 221 -11.59 15.86 4.03
CA GLU A 221 -12.96 15.34 3.88
C GLU A 221 -12.98 14.00 3.14
N TRP A 222 -12.24 13.86 2.03
CA TRP A 222 -12.15 12.59 1.30
C TRP A 222 -11.45 11.49 2.09
N ILE A 223 -10.33 11.80 2.74
CA ILE A 223 -9.57 10.81 3.52
C ILE A 223 -10.40 10.24 4.68
N TYR A 224 -11.11 11.09 5.43
CA TYR A 224 -11.82 10.69 6.64
C TYR A 224 -13.12 9.90 6.40
N LYS A 225 -13.59 9.82 5.16
CA LYS A 225 -14.71 8.92 4.79
C LYS A 225 -14.38 7.45 5.03
N THR A 226 -13.12 7.07 4.83
CA THR A 226 -12.70 5.67 4.76
C THR A 226 -11.44 5.36 5.58
N ASN A 227 -10.76 6.38 6.10
CA ASN A 227 -9.55 6.19 6.91
C ASN A 227 -9.48 7.11 8.13
N PRO A 228 -9.68 6.59 9.35
CA PRO A 228 -9.57 7.36 10.59
C PRO A 228 -8.15 7.45 11.17
N LEU A 229 -7.15 6.83 10.53
CA LEU A 229 -5.74 6.86 10.95
C LEU A 229 -4.81 7.33 9.81
N PRO A 230 -5.09 8.47 9.14
CA PRO A 230 -4.36 8.83 7.95
C PRO A 230 -2.96 9.38 8.24
N GLY A 231 -2.69 9.93 9.43
CA GLY A 231 -1.35 10.32 9.86
C GLY A 231 -0.41 9.12 10.02
N VAL A 232 -0.95 8.00 10.50
CA VAL A 232 -0.26 6.69 10.52
C VAL A 232 -0.11 6.13 9.10
N CYS A 233 -1.21 6.02 8.35
CA CYS A 233 -1.19 5.42 7.01
C CYS A 233 -0.35 6.22 6.01
N GLY A 234 -0.13 7.52 6.23
CA GLY A 234 0.78 8.33 5.42
C GLY A 234 2.26 8.02 5.64
N ARG A 235 2.60 7.22 6.66
CA ARG A 235 3.98 6.88 7.03
C ARG A 235 4.28 5.40 6.86
N VAL A 236 3.43 4.54 7.40
CA VAL A 236 3.74 3.11 7.58
C VAL A 236 2.73 2.16 6.94
N CYS A 237 1.88 2.67 6.04
CA CYS A 237 1.02 1.80 5.24
C CYS A 237 1.85 0.94 4.28
N THR A 238 1.39 -0.29 4.07
CA THR A 238 1.88 -1.26 3.08
C THR A 238 1.65 -0.82 1.63
N HIS A 239 0.89 0.26 1.42
CA HIS A 239 0.77 0.97 0.14
C HIS A 239 0.50 0.07 -1.08
N ASN A 240 -0.33 -0.97 -0.92
CA ASN A 240 -0.83 -1.83 -2.02
C ASN A 240 -1.35 -1.02 -3.21
N CYS A 241 -1.90 0.17 -2.94
CA CYS A 241 -2.34 1.13 -3.95
C CYS A 241 -1.23 1.59 -4.92
N GLU A 242 0.01 1.70 -4.46
CA GLU A 242 1.15 2.08 -5.31
C GLU A 242 1.64 0.89 -6.14
N ALA A 243 1.56 -0.33 -5.60
CA ALA A 243 1.97 -1.56 -6.30
C ALA A 243 1.16 -1.83 -7.58
N VAL A 244 -0.09 -1.33 -7.64
CA VAL A 244 -0.98 -1.47 -8.81
C VAL A 244 -1.19 -0.17 -9.58
N CYS A 245 -0.42 0.86 -9.27
CA CYS A 245 -0.57 2.16 -9.93
C CYS A 245 -0.37 1.99 -11.44
N SER A 246 -1.32 2.46 -12.24
CA SER A 246 -1.28 2.31 -13.70
C SER A 246 -0.01 2.89 -14.34
N ILE A 247 0.57 3.92 -13.74
CA ILE A 247 1.82 4.56 -14.18
C ILE A 247 3.04 3.67 -13.90
N GLY A 248 2.98 2.88 -12.82
CA GLY A 248 4.03 1.96 -12.38
C GLY A 248 4.37 0.85 -13.41
N HIS A 249 3.49 0.60 -14.39
CA HIS A 249 3.78 -0.35 -15.47
C HIS A 249 4.90 0.12 -16.41
N ARG A 250 5.16 1.43 -16.49
CA ARG A 250 6.14 2.02 -17.39
C ARG A 250 7.16 2.93 -16.70
N GLY A 251 6.81 3.44 -15.52
CA GLY A 251 7.65 4.32 -14.72
C GLY A 251 7.48 4.00 -13.24
N GLU A 252 7.64 5.00 -12.40
CA GLU A 252 7.46 4.88 -10.96
C GLU A 252 6.01 5.18 -10.58
N ALA A 253 5.44 4.42 -9.65
CA ALA A 253 4.09 4.66 -9.15
C ALA A 253 3.95 6.06 -8.54
N VAL A 254 2.74 6.62 -8.58
CA VAL A 254 2.42 7.84 -7.82
C VAL A 254 2.67 7.61 -6.33
N ALA A 255 3.30 8.55 -5.64
CA ALA A 255 3.60 8.47 -4.21
C ALA A 255 2.34 8.74 -3.34
N ILE A 256 1.34 7.87 -3.50
CA ILE A 256 0.01 7.94 -2.87
C ILE A 256 0.11 8.06 -1.34
N ARG A 257 1.00 7.28 -0.72
CA ARG A 257 1.23 7.29 0.73
C ARG A 257 1.72 8.66 1.20
N TRP A 258 2.64 9.27 0.45
CA TRP A 258 3.23 10.57 0.81
C TRP A 258 2.31 11.75 0.50
N LEU A 259 1.48 11.69 -0.54
CA LEU A 259 0.45 12.70 -0.80
C LEU A 259 -0.59 12.73 0.34
N LYS A 260 -0.98 11.55 0.85
CA LYS A 260 -1.83 11.43 2.04
C LYS A 260 -1.17 12.04 3.27
N ARG A 261 0.11 11.73 3.49
CA ARG A 261 0.90 12.35 4.57
C ARG A 261 0.92 13.87 4.45
N TYR A 262 1.16 14.40 3.25
CA TYR A 262 1.20 15.83 2.99
C TYR A 262 -0.12 16.51 3.39
N ILE A 263 -1.28 15.99 2.96
CA ILE A 263 -2.59 16.55 3.33
C ILE A 263 -2.73 16.63 4.87
N ILE A 264 -2.40 15.55 5.56
CA ILE A 264 -2.58 15.47 7.02
C ILE A 264 -1.55 16.31 7.77
N ASP A 265 -0.27 16.29 7.37
CA ASP A 265 0.79 17.02 8.05
C ASP A 265 0.60 18.55 7.91
N GLN A 266 0.08 19.02 6.77
CA GLN A 266 -0.16 20.45 6.54
C GLN A 266 -1.46 20.98 7.16
N THR A 267 -2.42 20.11 7.52
CA THR A 267 -3.71 20.55 8.05
C THR A 267 -3.70 20.60 9.59
N PRO A 268 -4.09 21.71 10.23
CA PRO A 268 -4.22 21.79 11.68
C PRO A 268 -5.21 20.76 12.26
N VAL A 269 -4.89 20.17 13.41
CA VAL A 269 -5.75 19.14 14.04
C VAL A 269 -7.16 19.64 14.34
N GLU A 270 -7.32 20.92 14.69
CA GLU A 270 -8.62 21.53 14.95
C GLU A 270 -9.52 21.62 13.71
N GLU A 271 -8.94 21.70 12.51
CA GLU A 271 -9.69 21.66 11.26
C GLU A 271 -10.10 20.24 10.91
N ILE A 272 -9.21 19.28 11.12
CA ILE A 272 -9.49 17.86 10.94
C ILE A 272 -10.62 17.40 11.87
N LYS A 273 -10.60 17.81 13.14
CA LYS A 273 -11.68 17.52 14.10
C LYS A 273 -13.02 18.05 13.62
N LYS A 274 -13.08 19.25 13.01
CA LYS A 274 -14.34 19.81 12.50
C LYS A 274 -14.93 18.91 11.42
N VAL A 275 -14.10 18.52 10.44
CA VAL A 275 -14.50 17.62 9.36
C VAL A 275 -15.01 16.29 9.92
N ALA A 276 -14.26 15.65 10.81
CA ALA A 276 -14.67 14.37 11.41
C ALA A 276 -15.97 14.45 12.23
N ASN A 277 -16.25 15.59 12.91
CA ASN A 277 -17.44 15.77 13.73
C ASN A 277 -18.70 16.12 12.93
N GLU A 278 -18.58 16.59 11.68
CA GLU A 278 -19.73 17.00 10.86
C GLU A 278 -20.62 15.81 10.44
N GLU A 279 -20.10 14.57 10.51
CA GLU A 279 -20.79 13.36 10.05
C GLU A 279 -21.57 12.58 11.13
N ILE A 280 -21.66 13.07 12.38
CA ILE A 280 -22.31 12.29 13.45
C ILE A 280 -23.82 12.14 13.16
N ILE A 281 -24.22 10.91 12.83
CA ILE A 281 -25.61 10.51 12.63
C ILE A 281 -26.27 10.32 14.01
N LYS A 282 -27.57 10.65 14.11
CA LYS A 282 -28.38 10.70 15.35
C LYS A 282 -27.94 9.69 16.43
N LYS A 283 -27.73 10.19 17.65
CA LYS A 283 -27.34 9.40 18.82
C LYS A 283 -28.19 8.14 19.02
N ALA A 284 -27.55 6.98 18.97
CA ALA A 284 -28.10 5.71 19.43
C ALA A 284 -27.93 5.62 20.96
N ASN A 285 -28.94 5.10 21.67
CA ASN A 285 -28.88 4.90 23.14
C ASN A 285 -28.22 3.57 23.52
N LYS A 286 -27.28 3.07 22.72
CA LYS A 286 -26.60 1.78 22.90
C LYS A 286 -25.11 1.95 23.12
N LYS A 287 -24.50 0.98 23.81
CA LYS A 287 -23.11 1.01 24.22
C LYS A 287 -22.32 -0.14 23.60
N VAL A 288 -21.12 0.16 23.14
CA VAL A 288 -20.19 -0.84 22.58
C VAL A 288 -18.86 -0.78 23.32
N ALA A 289 -18.37 -1.95 23.75
CA ALA A 289 -17.04 -2.10 24.32
C ALA A 289 -16.06 -2.60 23.25
N ILE A 290 -14.88 -2.00 23.20
CA ILE A 290 -13.79 -2.39 22.30
C ILE A 290 -12.61 -2.82 23.16
N ILE A 291 -12.04 -3.99 22.90
CA ILE A 291 -10.89 -4.52 23.63
C ILE A 291 -9.65 -4.37 22.75
N GLY A 292 -8.73 -3.50 23.14
CA GLY A 292 -7.51 -3.13 22.41
C GLY A 292 -7.65 -1.83 21.64
N SER A 293 -6.63 -0.98 21.71
CA SER A 293 -6.56 0.32 21.02
C SER A 293 -5.61 0.32 19.80
N GLY A 294 -5.43 -0.85 19.17
CA GLY A 294 -4.71 -0.96 17.90
C GLY A 294 -5.48 -0.35 16.72
N PRO A 295 -4.99 -0.52 15.47
CA PRO A 295 -5.62 0.05 14.28
C PRO A 295 -7.11 -0.32 14.15
N SER A 296 -7.45 -1.60 14.33
CA SER A 296 -8.82 -2.09 14.21
C SER A 296 -9.75 -1.57 15.31
N GLY A 297 -9.27 -1.49 16.55
CA GLY A 297 -10.04 -0.96 17.68
C GLY A 297 -10.34 0.53 17.53
N LEU A 298 -9.34 1.32 17.14
CA LEU A 298 -9.50 2.75 16.89
C LEU A 298 -10.43 3.02 15.70
N ALA A 299 -10.27 2.25 14.60
CA ALA A 299 -11.16 2.37 13.44
C ALA A 299 -12.61 1.99 13.78
N ALA A 300 -12.84 0.86 14.46
CA ALA A 300 -14.18 0.48 14.91
C ALA A 300 -14.81 1.56 15.80
N ALA A 301 -14.01 2.16 16.70
CA ALA A 301 -14.49 3.21 17.59
C ALA A 301 -14.92 4.47 16.83
N TYR A 302 -14.15 4.85 15.81
CA TYR A 302 -14.47 5.98 14.93
C TYR A 302 -15.82 5.77 14.24
N TYR A 303 -15.97 4.68 13.48
CA TYR A 303 -17.18 4.43 12.71
C TYR A 303 -18.43 4.24 13.59
N LEU A 304 -18.31 3.50 14.69
CA LEU A 304 -19.41 3.36 15.65
C LEU A 304 -19.83 4.70 16.28
N SER A 305 -18.89 5.62 16.49
CA SER A 305 -19.19 6.95 17.01
C SER A 305 -19.91 7.81 15.98
N LEU A 306 -19.54 7.72 14.69
CA LEU A 306 -20.27 8.36 13.60
C LEU A 306 -21.70 7.81 13.46
N MET A 307 -21.90 6.52 13.73
CA MET A 307 -23.22 5.87 13.79
C MET A 307 -24.01 6.23 15.07
N GLY A 308 -23.42 7.02 15.98
CA GLY A 308 -24.08 7.56 17.17
C GLY A 308 -24.03 6.66 18.41
N TYR A 309 -23.25 5.58 18.42
CA TYR A 309 -23.08 4.70 19.58
C TYR A 309 -22.19 5.32 20.66
N LYS A 310 -22.42 4.93 21.92
CA LYS A 310 -21.50 5.26 23.01
C LYS A 310 -20.39 4.22 23.10
N VAL A 311 -19.18 4.58 22.74
CA VAL A 311 -18.05 3.66 22.62
C VAL A 311 -17.05 3.83 23.78
N THR A 312 -16.61 2.71 24.32
CA THR A 312 -15.50 2.66 25.30
C THR A 312 -14.45 1.65 24.84
N ILE A 313 -13.21 2.11 24.68
CA ILE A 313 -12.04 1.26 24.40
C ILE A 313 -11.37 0.90 25.74
N PHE A 314 -11.00 -0.36 25.90
CA PHE A 314 -10.21 -0.88 27.02
C PHE A 314 -8.82 -1.24 26.52
N GLU A 315 -7.79 -0.56 27.03
CA GLU A 315 -6.40 -0.71 26.63
C GLU A 315 -5.55 -1.12 27.83
N ALA A 316 -4.79 -2.21 27.68
CA ALA A 316 -3.95 -2.75 28.74
C ALA A 316 -2.75 -1.85 29.06
N LYS A 317 -2.25 -1.12 28.06
CA LYS A 317 -1.06 -0.27 28.18
C LYS A 317 -1.37 1.15 28.68
N PRO A 318 -0.35 1.91 29.10
CA PRO A 318 -0.52 3.30 29.57
C PRO A 318 -0.91 4.31 28.50
N LYS A 319 -0.76 4.00 27.21
CA LYS A 319 -1.13 4.85 26.07
C LYS A 319 -1.81 4.01 24.98
N ALA A 320 -2.65 4.67 24.20
CA ALA A 320 -3.36 4.03 23.09
C ALA A 320 -2.49 3.89 21.83
N GLY A 321 -2.87 2.96 20.95
CA GLY A 321 -2.28 2.79 19.62
C GLY A 321 -1.70 1.41 19.32
N GLY A 322 -1.65 0.50 20.31
CA GLY A 322 -1.14 -0.86 20.12
C GLY A 322 0.26 -0.90 19.49
N VAL A 323 0.46 -1.75 18.47
CA VAL A 323 1.76 -1.90 17.78
C VAL A 323 2.25 -0.60 17.12
N MET A 324 1.35 0.31 16.74
CA MET A 324 1.73 1.61 16.17
C MET A 324 2.46 2.49 17.21
N ARG A 325 2.11 2.34 18.49
CA ARG A 325 2.73 3.06 19.61
C ARG A 325 4.00 2.36 20.11
N TYR A 326 3.90 1.03 20.29
CA TYR A 326 4.87 0.25 21.05
C TYR A 326 5.78 -0.63 20.20
N GLY A 327 5.43 -0.88 18.93
CA GLY A 327 6.24 -1.69 18.01
C GLY A 327 7.02 -0.83 17.02
N ILE A 328 6.31 0.00 16.25
CA ILE A 328 6.91 0.75 15.15
C ILE A 328 7.91 1.79 15.69
N PRO A 329 9.16 1.84 15.20
CA PRO A 329 10.16 2.80 15.65
C PRO A 329 9.79 4.26 15.42
N ARG A 330 10.31 5.15 16.28
CA ARG A 330 9.95 6.59 16.27
C ARG A 330 10.36 7.32 15.00
N TYR A 331 11.42 6.87 14.34
CA TYR A 331 11.88 7.45 13.09
C TYR A 331 11.01 7.08 11.88
N ARG A 332 10.13 6.07 12.00
CA ARG A 332 9.12 5.72 10.97
C ARG A 332 7.76 6.31 11.32
N LEU A 333 7.37 6.19 12.59
CA LEU A 333 6.10 6.69 13.10
C LEU A 333 6.33 7.48 14.40
N PRO A 334 6.40 8.82 14.31
CA PRO A 334 6.44 9.69 15.46
C PRO A 334 5.18 9.54 16.33
N ASP A 335 5.36 9.68 17.64
CA ASP A 335 4.24 9.63 18.60
C ASP A 335 3.18 10.69 18.27
N GLU A 336 3.63 11.86 17.83
CA GLU A 336 2.82 13.04 17.55
C GLU A 336 1.86 12.81 16.38
N ALA A 337 2.29 12.07 15.36
CA ALA A 337 1.45 11.74 14.21
C ALA A 337 0.29 10.82 14.60
N LEU A 338 0.56 9.80 15.42
CA LEU A 338 -0.48 8.89 15.91
C LEU A 338 -1.35 9.55 17.00
N ASP A 339 -0.77 10.41 17.85
CA ASP A 339 -1.54 11.15 18.87
C ASP A 339 -2.57 12.08 18.21
N LYS A 340 -2.20 12.71 17.08
CA LYS A 340 -3.10 13.54 16.26
C LYS A 340 -4.31 12.75 15.75
N ASP A 341 -4.10 11.56 15.19
CA ASP A 341 -5.18 10.70 14.72
C ASP A 341 -6.09 10.23 15.89
N ILE A 342 -5.50 9.84 17.02
CA ILE A 342 -6.25 9.43 18.22
C ILE A 342 -7.07 10.60 18.79
N GLU A 343 -6.53 11.82 18.78
CA GLU A 343 -7.22 13.01 19.27
C GLU A 343 -8.49 13.32 18.47
N VAL A 344 -8.46 13.08 17.16
CA VAL A 344 -9.65 13.21 16.30
C VAL A 344 -10.71 12.19 16.71
N ILE A 345 -10.33 10.93 16.91
CA ILE A 345 -11.25 9.86 17.34
C ILE A 345 -11.84 10.18 18.72
N GLN A 346 -11.03 10.65 19.67
CA GLN A 346 -11.51 11.06 20.99
C GLN A 346 -12.47 12.25 20.93
N SER A 347 -12.29 13.16 19.96
CA SER A 347 -13.19 14.31 19.79
C SER A 347 -14.63 13.90 19.45
N LEU A 348 -14.85 12.70 18.90
CA LEU A 348 -16.17 12.11 18.64
C LEU A 348 -16.87 11.61 19.91
N GLY A 349 -16.22 11.69 21.08
CA GLY A 349 -16.75 11.25 22.37
C GLY A 349 -16.37 9.81 22.74
N VAL A 350 -15.41 9.20 22.05
CA VAL A 350 -14.85 7.89 22.40
C VAL A 350 -14.12 7.96 23.75
N GLU A 351 -14.51 7.12 24.69
CA GLU A 351 -13.80 6.97 25.97
C GLU A 351 -12.70 5.91 25.84
N ILE A 352 -11.47 6.23 26.20
CA ILE A 352 -10.34 5.26 26.20
C ILE A 352 -9.88 5.03 27.64
N LYS A 353 -10.13 3.82 28.16
CA LYS A 353 -9.69 3.35 29.46
C LYS A 353 -8.34 2.66 29.36
N LEU A 354 -7.30 3.44 29.60
CA LEU A 354 -5.90 2.99 29.64
C LEU A 354 -5.63 2.18 30.91
N ASN A 355 -4.52 1.42 30.92
CA ASN A 355 -4.11 0.56 32.04
C ASN A 355 -5.21 -0.41 32.52
N THR A 356 -6.06 -0.88 31.61
CA THR A 356 -7.17 -1.78 31.92
C THR A 356 -7.03 -3.07 31.11
N THR A 357 -6.57 -4.13 31.75
CA THR A 357 -6.36 -5.45 31.14
C THR A 357 -7.64 -6.27 31.24
N VAL A 358 -8.30 -6.52 30.11
CA VAL A 358 -9.46 -7.42 30.08
C VAL A 358 -9.02 -8.85 30.36
N GLY A 359 -9.79 -9.57 31.17
CA GLY A 359 -9.43 -10.88 31.75
C GLY A 359 -8.79 -10.79 33.14
N LYS A 360 -8.30 -9.60 33.54
CA LYS A 360 -7.70 -9.37 34.87
C LYS A 360 -8.43 -8.27 35.66
N ASP A 361 -8.49 -7.07 35.10
CA ASP A 361 -9.08 -5.89 35.75
C ASP A 361 -10.59 -5.81 35.50
N VAL A 362 -11.05 -6.23 34.31
CA VAL A 362 -12.46 -6.37 33.92
C VAL A 362 -12.62 -7.68 33.15
N THR A 363 -13.68 -8.45 33.39
CA THR A 363 -13.91 -9.72 32.66
C THR A 363 -14.80 -9.52 31.44
N LEU A 364 -14.70 -10.42 30.47
CA LEU A 364 -15.53 -10.37 29.27
C LEU A 364 -17.03 -10.53 29.60
N GLU A 365 -17.38 -11.27 30.65
CA GLU A 365 -18.76 -11.40 31.14
C GLU A 365 -19.30 -10.11 31.77
N GLN A 366 -18.44 -9.33 32.44
CA GLN A 366 -18.83 -8.01 32.93
C GLN A 366 -19.12 -7.08 31.75
N LEU A 367 -18.24 -7.07 30.74
CA LEU A 367 -18.44 -6.29 29.52
C LEU A 367 -19.74 -6.68 28.82
N LYS A 368 -20.06 -7.98 28.71
CA LYS A 368 -21.33 -8.41 28.13
C LYS A 368 -22.56 -7.96 28.93
N LYS A 369 -22.46 -7.78 30.24
CA LYS A 369 -23.58 -7.27 31.05
C LYS A 369 -23.78 -5.76 30.90
N GLU A 370 -22.71 -5.01 30.68
CA GLU A 370 -22.72 -3.55 30.66
C GLU A 370 -22.87 -2.93 29.26
N TYR A 371 -22.51 -3.68 28.22
CA TYR A 371 -22.49 -3.24 26.83
C TYR A 371 -23.35 -4.16 25.95
N ASP A 372 -23.92 -3.59 24.90
CA ASP A 372 -24.83 -4.29 24.00
C ASP A 372 -24.06 -5.23 23.06
N ALA A 373 -22.87 -4.80 22.63
CA ALA A 373 -21.92 -5.56 21.81
C ALA A 373 -20.47 -5.36 22.28
N VAL A 374 -19.61 -6.31 21.94
CA VAL A 374 -18.17 -6.27 22.24
C VAL A 374 -17.36 -6.56 20.97
N PHE A 375 -16.31 -5.78 20.72
CA PHE A 375 -15.36 -5.99 19.64
C PHE A 375 -13.96 -6.34 20.17
N LEU A 376 -13.35 -7.39 19.60
CA LEU A 376 -12.01 -7.86 19.91
C LEU A 376 -11.01 -7.33 18.88
N GLY A 377 -10.09 -6.46 19.31
CA GLY A 377 -9.01 -5.90 18.51
C GLY A 377 -7.65 -6.03 19.22
N THR A 378 -7.38 -7.20 19.81
CA THR A 378 -6.21 -7.42 20.70
C THR A 378 -4.88 -7.66 20.00
N GLY A 379 -4.89 -7.84 18.67
CA GLY A 379 -3.67 -8.04 17.86
C GLY A 379 -2.87 -9.30 18.21
N PHE A 380 -1.65 -9.38 17.66
CA PHE A 380 -0.67 -10.41 18.02
C PHE A 380 0.36 -9.86 19.00
N THR A 381 0.39 -10.41 20.22
CA THR A 381 1.20 -9.89 21.33
C THR A 381 2.31 -10.86 21.76
N ILE A 382 2.27 -12.12 21.30
CA ILE A 382 3.24 -13.15 21.69
C ILE A 382 4.26 -13.35 20.57
N GLY A 383 5.56 -13.24 20.88
CA GLY A 383 6.64 -13.56 19.94
C GLY A 383 6.80 -15.07 19.75
N LYS A 384 7.07 -15.51 18.52
CA LYS A 384 7.44 -16.90 18.23
C LYS A 384 8.93 -17.11 18.47
N SER A 385 9.27 -18.29 18.99
CA SER A 385 10.65 -18.69 19.23
C SER A 385 11.11 -19.78 18.26
N THR A 386 12.37 -19.75 17.85
CA THR A 386 13.00 -20.77 16.99
C THR A 386 13.08 -22.13 17.67
N LYS A 387 13.14 -22.15 19.01
CA LYS A 387 13.30 -23.36 19.85
C LYS A 387 14.53 -24.20 19.51
N ILE A 388 15.57 -23.58 18.95
CA ILE A 388 16.86 -24.24 18.74
C ILE A 388 17.61 -24.38 20.08
N PRO A 389 18.61 -25.27 20.17
CA PRO A 389 19.45 -25.35 21.36
C PRO A 389 20.06 -23.98 21.72
N GLY A 390 19.94 -23.61 23.00
CA GLY A 390 20.46 -22.36 23.55
C GLY A 390 19.52 -21.15 23.52
N THR A 391 18.32 -21.25 22.92
CA THR A 391 17.32 -20.16 22.88
C THR A 391 16.77 -19.76 24.26
N GLU A 392 16.88 -20.61 25.27
CA GLU A 392 16.45 -20.31 26.65
C GLU A 392 17.40 -19.34 27.40
N HIS A 393 18.50 -18.94 26.77
CA HIS A 393 19.47 -18.02 27.37
C HIS A 393 18.85 -16.62 27.56
N GLU A 394 19.12 -15.95 28.68
CA GLU A 394 18.47 -14.67 29.04
C GLU A 394 18.72 -13.52 28.04
N LYS A 395 19.84 -13.58 27.31
CA LYS A 395 20.21 -12.64 26.23
C LYS A 395 19.64 -13.01 24.85
N VAL A 396 18.78 -14.02 24.78
CA VAL A 396 17.94 -14.31 23.61
C VAL A 396 16.55 -13.75 23.92
N ILE A 397 16.19 -12.65 23.27
CA ILE A 397 14.95 -11.93 23.57
C ILE A 397 14.04 -11.82 22.36
N GLN A 398 12.75 -11.57 22.61
CA GLN A 398 11.76 -11.38 21.55
C GLN A 398 11.78 -9.92 21.06
N ALA A 399 11.49 -9.72 19.76
CA ALA A 399 11.50 -8.41 19.13
C ALA A 399 10.51 -7.40 19.75
N LEU A 400 9.25 -7.80 19.98
CA LEU A 400 8.21 -6.88 20.45
C LEU A 400 8.52 -6.27 21.82
N PRO A 401 8.88 -7.04 22.88
CA PRO A 401 9.29 -6.47 24.16
C PRO A 401 10.48 -5.51 24.05
N LEU A 402 11.45 -5.81 23.17
CA LEU A 402 12.60 -4.92 22.94
C LEU A 402 12.16 -3.60 22.30
N LEU A 403 11.38 -3.66 21.23
CA LEU A 403 10.85 -2.47 20.55
C LEU A 403 10.01 -1.62 21.50
N GLU A 404 9.16 -2.23 22.31
CA GLU A 404 8.39 -1.55 23.35
C GLU A 404 9.32 -0.83 24.33
N LYS A 405 10.34 -1.54 24.85
CA LYS A 405 11.33 -0.94 25.76
C LYS A 405 12.10 0.23 25.12
N ILE A 406 12.45 0.12 23.84
CA ILE A 406 13.12 1.20 23.09
C ILE A 406 12.18 2.41 22.98
N ARG A 407 10.91 2.20 22.60
CA ARG A 407 9.91 3.26 22.50
C ARG A 407 9.72 3.96 23.84
N ASP A 408 9.59 3.21 24.92
CA ASP A 408 9.41 3.76 26.27
C ASP A 408 10.61 4.57 26.74
N TYR A 409 11.83 4.06 26.49
CA TYR A 409 13.07 4.78 26.77
C TYR A 409 13.15 6.11 26.01
N LEU A 410 12.84 6.12 24.72
CA LEU A 410 12.88 7.34 23.89
C LEU A 410 11.85 8.38 24.32
N ARG A 411 10.74 7.95 24.94
CA ARG A 411 9.73 8.84 25.54
C ARG A 411 10.13 9.35 26.93
N GLY A 412 11.22 8.82 27.51
CA GLY A 412 11.63 9.12 28.88
C GLY A 412 10.74 8.45 29.94
N GLU A 413 9.99 7.41 29.55
CA GLU A 413 9.01 6.72 30.39
C GLU A 413 9.44 5.29 30.76
N GLY A 414 10.57 4.82 30.23
CA GLY A 414 11.10 3.47 30.46
C GLY A 414 12.61 3.46 30.72
N GLU A 415 13.09 2.32 31.22
CA GLU A 415 14.52 2.09 31.41
C GLU A 415 15.24 1.93 30.07
N LYS A 416 16.49 2.39 30.03
CA LYS A 416 17.37 2.18 28.87
C LYS A 416 17.49 0.68 28.55
N PRO A 417 17.27 0.26 27.28
CA PRO A 417 17.50 -1.11 26.87
C PRO A 417 19.00 -1.48 26.95
N GLU A 418 19.31 -2.76 27.08
CA GLU A 418 20.69 -3.23 26.95
C GLU A 418 21.15 -3.02 25.51
N ILE A 419 22.32 -2.41 25.33
CA ILE A 419 22.91 -2.14 24.02
C ILE A 419 24.17 -3.00 23.90
N PRO A 420 24.10 -4.17 23.24
CA PRO A 420 25.23 -5.08 23.09
C PRO A 420 26.29 -4.49 22.17
N ASN A 421 27.52 -5.03 22.23
CA ASN A 421 28.56 -4.67 21.27
C ASN A 421 28.33 -5.36 19.92
N SER A 422 27.70 -6.54 19.92
CA SER A 422 27.40 -7.31 18.73
C SER A 422 26.01 -7.94 18.84
N LEU A 423 25.09 -7.55 17.96
CA LEU A 423 23.70 -8.05 17.94
C LEU A 423 23.44 -8.94 16.72
N ILE A 424 22.72 -10.04 16.93
CA ILE A 424 22.16 -10.87 15.86
C ILE A 424 20.64 -10.80 15.92
N VAL A 425 19.99 -10.45 14.81
CA VAL A 425 18.54 -10.43 14.66
C VAL A 425 18.15 -11.57 13.73
N ILE A 426 17.28 -12.47 14.19
CA ILE A 426 16.77 -13.60 13.40
C ILE A 426 15.40 -13.22 12.82
N GLY A 427 15.31 -13.13 11.50
CA GLY A 427 14.09 -12.84 10.75
C GLY A 427 14.34 -11.88 9.57
N GLY A 428 13.51 -12.01 8.52
CA GLY A 428 13.62 -11.19 7.30
C GLY A 428 12.54 -10.12 7.12
N GLY A 429 11.56 -10.02 8.01
CA GLY A 429 10.42 -9.10 7.87
C GLY A 429 10.64 -7.72 8.48
N ASN A 430 9.65 -6.82 8.33
CA ASN A 430 9.70 -5.43 8.81
C ASN A 430 10.05 -5.31 10.31
N VAL A 431 9.55 -6.22 11.17
CA VAL A 431 9.90 -6.24 12.60
C VAL A 431 11.40 -6.50 12.83
N ALA A 432 12.03 -7.32 12.00
CA ALA A 432 13.47 -7.56 12.09
C ALA A 432 14.27 -6.31 11.68
N MET A 433 13.83 -5.60 10.63
CA MET A 433 14.42 -4.34 10.22
C MET A 433 14.27 -3.27 11.30
N ASP A 434 13.08 -3.14 11.88
CA ASP A 434 12.78 -2.20 12.96
C ASP A 434 13.71 -2.43 14.17
N VAL A 435 13.92 -3.69 14.57
CA VAL A 435 14.86 -4.04 15.64
C VAL A 435 16.29 -3.68 15.23
N ALA A 436 16.73 -4.14 14.05
CA ALA A 436 18.11 -4.02 13.63
C ALA A 436 18.54 -2.55 13.51
N ARG A 437 17.71 -1.73 12.85
CA ARG A 437 17.91 -0.28 12.67
C ARG A 437 17.83 0.48 13.98
N SER A 438 16.87 0.14 14.85
CA SER A 438 16.79 0.78 16.17
C SER A 438 18.04 0.50 17.01
N MET A 439 18.57 -0.72 16.96
CA MET A 439 19.77 -1.09 17.70
C MET A 439 21.04 -0.48 17.11
N ALA A 440 21.14 -0.38 15.78
CA ALA A 440 22.23 0.33 15.11
C ALA A 440 22.28 1.81 15.55
N ARG A 441 21.11 2.45 15.61
CA ARG A 441 20.98 3.84 16.09
C ARG A 441 21.38 4.00 17.55
N LEU A 442 20.93 3.09 18.41
CA LEU A 442 21.32 3.09 19.83
C LEU A 442 22.81 2.87 20.04
N GLN A 443 23.45 1.98 19.27
CA GLN A 443 24.91 1.81 19.30
C GLN A 443 25.64 3.11 18.94
N LYS A 444 25.21 3.79 17.86
CA LYS A 444 25.80 5.07 17.43
C LYS A 444 25.60 6.18 18.46
N MET A 445 24.42 6.26 19.08
CA MET A 445 24.14 7.21 20.16
C MET A 445 25.00 6.96 21.42
N GLU A 446 25.47 5.74 21.64
CA GLU A 446 26.45 5.41 22.70
C GLU A 446 27.91 5.62 22.29
N GLY A 447 28.17 6.07 21.06
CA GLY A 447 29.53 6.21 20.53
C GLY A 447 30.19 4.88 20.14
N LYS A 448 29.40 3.81 19.97
CA LYS A 448 29.85 2.50 19.46
C LYS A 448 29.77 2.47 17.94
N GLU A 449 30.55 1.58 17.33
CA GLU A 449 30.38 1.22 15.91
C GLU A 449 29.11 0.38 15.73
N VAL A 450 28.49 0.48 14.55
CA VAL A 450 27.34 -0.36 14.20
C VAL A 450 27.84 -1.78 13.98
N ASN A 451 27.33 -2.72 14.78
CA ASN A 451 27.64 -4.13 14.67
C ASN A 451 26.35 -4.93 14.93
N VAL A 452 25.43 -4.79 13.98
CA VAL A 452 24.13 -5.45 13.95
C VAL A 452 24.07 -6.35 12.72
N LYS A 453 23.65 -7.59 12.93
CA LYS A 453 23.61 -8.62 11.90
C LYS A 453 22.19 -9.15 11.76
N VAL A 454 21.65 -9.16 10.56
CA VAL A 454 20.36 -9.78 10.25
C VAL A 454 20.61 -11.14 9.62
N VAL A 455 19.96 -12.17 10.16
CA VAL A 455 20.01 -13.54 9.68
C VAL A 455 18.61 -13.94 9.26
N CYS A 456 18.42 -14.29 7.99
CA CYS A 456 17.12 -14.65 7.43
C CYS A 456 17.22 -15.87 6.53
N LEU A 457 16.10 -16.57 6.38
CA LEU A 457 16.00 -17.79 5.57
C LEU A 457 15.97 -17.45 4.09
N GLU A 458 15.35 -16.32 3.78
CA GLU A 458 15.12 -15.78 2.46
C GLU A 458 16.44 -15.31 1.82
N THR A 459 16.50 -15.38 0.49
CA THR A 459 17.49 -14.57 -0.25
C THR A 459 17.24 -13.09 -0.03
N MET A 460 18.18 -12.25 -0.44
CA MET A 460 18.03 -10.79 -0.28
C MET A 460 16.79 -10.27 -1.01
N GLU A 461 16.48 -10.86 -2.16
CA GLU A 461 15.37 -10.50 -3.05
C GLU A 461 14.01 -11.04 -2.57
N GLU A 462 14.00 -12.10 -1.78
CA GLU A 462 12.79 -12.75 -1.24
C GLU A 462 12.42 -12.26 0.17
N MET A 463 13.22 -11.37 0.77
CA MET A 463 12.97 -10.87 2.11
C MET A 463 11.55 -10.25 2.23
N PRO A 464 10.76 -10.61 3.26
CA PRO A 464 9.41 -10.08 3.42
C PRO A 464 9.34 -8.61 3.87
N ALA A 465 10.47 -8.01 4.24
CA ALA A 465 10.51 -6.59 4.61
C ALA A 465 10.35 -5.71 3.37
N ASP A 466 9.84 -4.50 3.57
CA ASP A 466 9.72 -3.50 2.51
C ASP A 466 11.13 -3.19 1.98
N LEU A 467 11.27 -3.06 0.66
CA LEU A 467 12.59 -2.82 0.03
C LEU A 467 13.27 -1.57 0.60
N GLU A 468 12.49 -0.53 0.89
CA GLU A 468 12.93 0.71 1.55
C GLU A 468 13.65 0.39 2.88
N GLU A 469 13.05 -0.42 3.75
CA GLU A 469 13.62 -0.79 5.06
C GLU A 469 14.94 -1.56 4.94
N ILE A 470 15.05 -2.40 3.91
CA ILE A 470 16.24 -3.19 3.61
C ILE A 470 17.38 -2.28 3.11
N VAL A 471 17.09 -1.40 2.15
CA VAL A 471 18.04 -0.42 1.62
C VAL A 471 18.49 0.51 2.73
N GLU A 472 17.55 1.04 3.50
CA GLU A 472 17.84 1.95 4.59
C GLU A 472 18.69 1.30 5.69
N GLY A 473 18.44 0.03 5.98
CA GLY A 473 19.23 -0.76 6.91
C GLY A 473 20.68 -0.95 6.46
N LYS A 474 20.91 -1.21 5.16
CA LYS A 474 22.27 -1.29 4.59
C LYS A 474 23.01 0.05 4.71
N GLU A 475 22.33 1.15 4.40
CA GLU A 475 22.89 2.50 4.52
C GLU A 475 23.21 2.90 5.97
N GLU A 476 22.49 2.34 6.94
CA GLU A 476 22.74 2.49 8.37
C GLU A 476 23.86 1.55 8.90
N GLY A 477 24.43 0.69 8.05
CA GLY A 477 25.59 -0.16 8.37
C GLY A 477 25.23 -1.56 8.87
N ILE A 478 23.99 -2.02 8.71
CA ILE A 478 23.56 -3.37 9.10
C ILE A 478 24.16 -4.40 8.14
N LEU A 479 24.65 -5.51 8.71
CA LEU A 479 25.19 -6.63 7.95
C LEU A 479 24.10 -7.69 7.73
N PHE A 480 23.91 -8.13 6.50
CA PHE A 480 22.91 -9.14 6.15
C PHE A 480 23.56 -10.49 5.87
N PHE A 481 22.97 -11.53 6.44
CA PHE A 481 23.31 -12.94 6.22
C PHE A 481 22.05 -13.65 5.67
N PRO A 482 21.71 -13.41 4.40
CA PRO A 482 20.56 -14.06 3.75
C PRO A 482 20.84 -15.54 3.50
N SER A 483 19.79 -16.32 3.24
CA SER A 483 19.86 -17.76 2.99
C SER A 483 20.54 -18.54 4.13
N ARG A 484 20.28 -18.14 5.38
CA ARG A 484 20.85 -18.77 6.58
C ARG A 484 19.77 -19.12 7.60
N GLY A 485 19.67 -20.41 7.91
CA GLY A 485 18.81 -20.94 8.98
C GLY A 485 19.54 -21.04 10.31
N PRO A 486 18.94 -20.59 11.42
CA PRO A 486 19.55 -20.73 12.73
C PRO A 486 19.50 -22.20 13.19
N SER A 487 20.64 -22.75 13.64
CA SER A 487 20.72 -24.15 14.10
C SER A 487 20.98 -24.30 15.59
N GLU A 488 21.79 -23.41 16.18
CA GLU A 488 22.17 -23.46 17.60
C GLU A 488 22.72 -22.10 18.06
N VAL A 489 22.33 -21.66 19.25
CA VAL A 489 22.95 -20.53 19.95
C VAL A 489 24.17 -21.05 20.69
N ILE A 490 25.35 -20.55 20.34
CA ILE A 490 26.61 -20.98 20.94
C ILE A 490 26.81 -20.22 22.25
N VAL A 491 26.78 -20.97 23.36
CA VAL A 491 27.00 -20.44 24.71
C VAL A 491 28.26 -21.06 25.31
N GLU A 492 29.23 -20.21 25.64
CA GLU A 492 30.49 -20.62 26.29
C GLU A 492 30.66 -19.84 27.60
N ASN A 493 30.95 -20.56 28.70
CA ASN A 493 31.09 -19.96 30.03
C ASN A 493 29.89 -19.11 30.49
N GLY A 494 28.69 -19.42 30.00
CA GLY A 494 27.46 -18.68 30.31
C GLY A 494 27.29 -17.38 29.51
N GLU A 495 28.08 -17.15 28.47
CA GLU A 495 27.94 -16.02 27.56
C GLU A 495 27.65 -16.51 26.13
N ILE A 496 26.81 -15.78 25.39
CA ILE A 496 26.62 -16.02 23.97
C ILE A 496 27.91 -15.64 23.23
N LYS A 497 28.40 -16.53 22.37
CA LYS A 497 29.52 -16.29 21.44
C LYS A 497 29.09 -16.13 20.00
N GLY A 498 27.89 -16.61 19.66
CA GLY A 498 27.31 -16.39 18.35
C GLY A 498 26.16 -17.32 18.05
N LEU A 499 25.74 -17.29 16.79
CA LEU A 499 24.71 -18.13 16.22
C LEU A 499 25.33 -19.04 15.16
N LYS A 500 25.22 -20.35 15.38
CA LYS A 500 25.53 -21.34 14.35
C LYS A 500 24.37 -21.38 13.38
N THR A 501 24.68 -21.32 12.09
CA THR A 501 23.70 -21.32 11.01
C THR A 501 24.06 -22.34 9.93
N VAL A 502 23.04 -22.79 9.22
CA VAL A 502 23.14 -23.67 8.06
C VAL A 502 22.61 -22.94 6.82
N CYS A 503 23.10 -23.29 5.63
CA CYS A 503 22.59 -22.69 4.39
C CYS A 503 21.13 -23.11 4.16
N CYS A 504 20.24 -22.14 3.94
CA CYS A 504 18.87 -22.38 3.52
C CYS A 504 18.81 -22.37 1.99
N THR A 505 18.43 -23.51 1.40
CA THR A 505 18.41 -23.71 -0.05
C THR A 505 17.06 -23.38 -0.69
N SER A 506 15.98 -23.42 0.09
CA SER A 506 14.65 -22.97 -0.29
C SER A 506 13.84 -22.66 0.96
N VAL A 507 13.04 -21.61 0.95
CA VAL A 507 12.10 -21.25 2.04
C VAL A 507 10.74 -21.90 1.86
N PHE A 508 10.29 -22.05 0.61
CA PHE A 508 8.97 -22.55 0.26
C PHE A 508 9.06 -23.89 -0.49
N ASP A 509 8.02 -24.72 -0.36
CA ASP A 509 7.85 -25.90 -1.21
C ASP A 509 7.30 -25.55 -2.60
N GLU A 510 7.15 -26.55 -3.47
CA GLU A 510 6.60 -26.40 -4.83
C GLU A 510 5.16 -25.83 -4.86
N ASN A 511 4.45 -25.86 -3.73
CA ASN A 511 3.10 -25.31 -3.58
C ASN A 511 3.10 -23.92 -2.91
N GLY A 512 4.27 -23.30 -2.76
CA GLY A 512 4.42 -21.99 -2.09
C GLY A 512 4.19 -22.02 -0.59
N ARG A 513 4.16 -23.19 0.05
CA ARG A 513 3.99 -23.30 1.51
C ARG A 513 5.34 -23.16 2.20
N PHE A 514 5.35 -22.45 3.32
CA PHE A 514 6.53 -22.31 4.15
C PHE A 514 7.02 -23.69 4.61
N ASN A 515 8.16 -24.13 4.08
CA ASN A 515 8.77 -25.44 4.33
C ASN A 515 10.27 -25.37 4.01
N PRO A 516 11.07 -24.70 4.89
CA PRO A 516 12.45 -24.42 4.57
C PRO A 516 13.31 -25.69 4.50
N THR A 517 14.20 -25.74 3.52
CA THR A 517 15.16 -26.83 3.29
C THR A 517 16.57 -26.32 3.53
N PHE A 518 17.43 -27.16 4.12
CA PHE A 518 18.77 -26.78 4.56
C PHE A 518 19.85 -27.68 3.97
N ASP A 519 21.02 -27.11 3.68
CA ASP A 519 22.27 -27.84 3.49
C ASP A 519 23.08 -27.83 4.79
N GLU A 520 22.95 -28.92 5.55
CA GLU A 520 23.63 -29.13 6.84
C GLU A 520 25.17 -29.19 6.73
N LYS A 521 25.73 -29.22 5.51
CA LYS A 521 27.20 -29.20 5.31
C LYS A 521 27.76 -27.79 5.25
N ASP A 522 26.96 -26.81 4.82
CA ASP A 522 27.37 -25.40 4.77
C ASP A 522 27.01 -24.72 6.09
N VAL A 523 27.89 -24.91 7.06
CA VAL A 523 27.77 -24.35 8.41
C VAL A 523 28.67 -23.14 8.55
N ILE A 524 28.10 -22.02 9.01
CA ILE A 524 28.86 -20.84 9.44
C ILE A 524 28.47 -20.43 10.86
N ILE A 525 29.42 -19.84 11.57
CA ILE A 525 29.19 -19.24 12.89
C ILE A 525 29.22 -17.73 12.73
N ILE A 526 28.14 -17.08 13.12
CA ILE A 526 28.00 -15.63 13.11
C ILE A 526 28.21 -15.15 14.54
N GLU A 527 29.27 -14.37 14.78
CA GLU A 527 29.65 -13.91 16.12
C GLU A 527 28.70 -12.81 16.66
N GLY A 528 28.30 -12.94 17.92
CA GLY A 528 27.32 -12.06 18.58
C GLY A 528 27.21 -12.29 20.08
N ASP A 529 26.85 -11.24 20.81
CA ASP A 529 26.73 -11.25 22.28
C ASP A 529 25.27 -11.35 22.75
N MET A 530 24.34 -11.03 21.85
CA MET A 530 22.90 -10.96 22.09
C MET A 530 22.15 -11.37 20.83
N ILE A 531 21.00 -12.03 21.01
CA ILE A 531 20.16 -12.49 19.91
C ILE A 531 18.74 -11.95 20.10
N VAL A 532 18.13 -11.47 19.04
CA VAL A 532 16.72 -11.07 19.01
C VAL A 532 15.97 -11.92 17.99
N GLU A 533 14.90 -12.58 18.44
CA GLU A 533 14.01 -13.36 17.59
C GLU A 533 12.87 -12.47 17.06
N ALA A 534 12.78 -12.36 15.74
CA ALA A 534 11.79 -11.59 14.99
C ALA A 534 11.09 -12.47 13.93
N ILE A 535 10.83 -13.74 14.25
CA ILE A 535 10.33 -14.77 13.33
C ILE A 535 8.79 -14.89 13.29
N GLY A 536 8.10 -13.80 13.65
CA GLY A 536 6.64 -13.72 13.66
C GLY A 536 6.02 -13.75 15.06
N GLN A 537 4.70 -13.58 15.07
CA GLN A 537 3.92 -13.33 16.28
C GLN A 537 2.68 -14.23 16.33
N ALA A 538 2.04 -14.30 17.51
CA ALA A 538 0.85 -15.08 17.79
C ALA A 538 -0.11 -14.30 18.70
N PRO A 539 -1.41 -14.60 18.65
CA PRO A 539 -2.40 -14.00 19.54
C PRO A 539 -2.30 -14.56 20.96
N ASP A 540 -2.62 -13.73 21.95
CA ASP A 540 -2.91 -14.18 23.31
C ASP A 540 -4.43 -14.17 23.56
N TYR A 541 -5.02 -15.33 23.83
CA TYR A 541 -6.44 -15.50 24.16
C TYR A 541 -6.68 -15.81 25.63
N SER A 542 -5.71 -15.58 26.52
CA SER A 542 -5.84 -15.83 27.96
C SER A 542 -6.99 -15.08 28.63
N TYR A 543 -7.43 -13.97 28.03
CA TYR A 543 -8.57 -13.18 28.48
C TYR A 543 -9.94 -13.79 28.15
N LEU A 544 -9.99 -14.82 27.29
CA LEU A 544 -11.22 -15.51 26.93
C LEU A 544 -11.52 -16.65 27.92
N PRO A 545 -12.68 -16.61 28.61
CA PRO A 545 -13.15 -17.73 29.42
C PRO A 545 -13.29 -18.99 28.56
N GLU A 546 -12.93 -20.16 29.11
CA GLU A 546 -12.98 -21.45 28.37
C GLU A 546 -14.39 -21.77 27.83
N GLU A 547 -15.45 -21.35 28.53
CA GLU A 547 -16.83 -21.52 28.05
C GLU A 547 -17.13 -20.72 26.78
N LEU A 548 -16.55 -19.53 26.62
CA LEU A 548 -16.69 -18.73 25.40
C LEU A 548 -15.74 -19.20 24.32
N LYS A 549 -14.50 -19.51 24.70
CA LYS A 549 -13.46 -20.00 23.79
C LYS A 549 -13.85 -21.29 23.08
N SER A 550 -14.53 -22.21 23.77
CA SER A 550 -15.05 -23.46 23.18
C SER A 550 -16.19 -23.25 22.17
N LYS A 551 -16.84 -22.08 22.17
CA LYS A 551 -17.89 -21.72 21.20
C LYS A 551 -17.33 -20.98 19.99
N LEU A 552 -16.11 -20.44 20.10
CA LEU A 552 -15.43 -19.73 19.02
C LEU A 552 -14.80 -20.70 18.04
N GLU A 553 -14.82 -20.32 16.76
CA GLU A 553 -14.16 -21.04 15.70
C GLU A 553 -12.81 -20.39 15.38
N PHE A 554 -11.81 -21.22 15.07
CA PHE A 554 -10.46 -20.75 14.79
C PHE A 554 -9.91 -21.35 13.50
N THR A 555 -9.19 -20.54 12.73
CA THR A 555 -8.44 -20.97 11.54
C THR A 555 -6.97 -20.58 11.69
N ARG A 556 -6.08 -21.59 11.75
CA ARG A 556 -4.63 -21.39 11.95
C ARG A 556 -4.30 -20.50 13.17
N GLY A 557 -5.08 -20.62 14.26
CA GLY A 557 -4.92 -19.82 15.49
C GLY A 557 -5.56 -18.44 15.47
N ARG A 558 -6.17 -18.01 14.36
CA ARG A 558 -6.93 -16.75 14.23
C ARG A 558 -8.42 -17.01 14.46
N ILE A 559 -9.15 -16.04 15.01
CA ILE A 559 -10.60 -16.12 15.19
C ILE A 559 -11.27 -16.08 13.81
N LEU A 560 -12.19 -17.02 13.57
CA LEU A 560 -13.01 -17.01 12.38
C LEU A 560 -14.24 -16.11 12.59
N VAL A 561 -14.51 -15.26 11.60
CA VAL A 561 -15.64 -14.32 11.59
C VAL A 561 -16.35 -14.37 10.24
N ASN A 562 -17.60 -13.89 10.20
CA ASN A 562 -18.33 -13.68 8.94
C ASN A 562 -17.87 -12.39 8.22
N GLU A 563 -18.50 -12.06 7.09
CA GLU A 563 -18.18 -10.87 6.27
C GLU A 563 -18.31 -9.52 7.01
N TYR A 564 -19.04 -9.50 8.13
CA TYR A 564 -19.26 -8.33 9.00
C TYR A 564 -18.47 -8.39 10.30
N GLY A 565 -17.43 -9.24 10.40
CA GLY A 565 -16.59 -9.35 11.58
C GLY A 565 -17.27 -10.01 12.80
N GLN A 566 -18.45 -10.61 12.63
CA GLN A 566 -19.17 -11.28 13.72
C GLN A 566 -18.59 -12.68 13.94
N THR A 567 -18.37 -13.05 15.20
CA THR A 567 -17.97 -14.41 15.57
C THR A 567 -19.17 -15.36 15.59
N SER A 568 -18.94 -16.64 15.92
CA SER A 568 -20.02 -17.61 16.23
C SER A 568 -20.88 -17.20 17.44
N ILE A 569 -20.45 -16.22 18.24
CA ILE A 569 -21.18 -15.66 19.37
C ILE A 569 -21.84 -14.34 18.94
N PRO A 570 -23.18 -14.22 18.92
CA PRO A 570 -23.88 -13.12 18.25
C PRO A 570 -23.51 -11.69 18.69
N TRP A 571 -23.17 -11.49 19.96
CA TRP A 571 -22.84 -10.17 20.50
C TRP A 571 -21.35 -9.82 20.42
N LEU A 572 -20.52 -10.76 19.95
CA LEU A 572 -19.07 -10.67 19.96
C LEU A 572 -18.53 -10.60 18.53
N PHE A 573 -17.75 -9.57 18.27
CA PHE A 573 -17.13 -9.27 16.98
C PHE A 573 -15.60 -9.25 17.15
N ALA A 574 -14.86 -9.45 16.06
CA ALA A 574 -13.40 -9.43 16.07
C ALA A 574 -12.85 -8.87 14.75
N GLY A 575 -11.64 -8.31 14.80
CA GLY A 575 -10.97 -7.75 13.62
C GLY A 575 -9.51 -7.38 13.86
N GLY A 576 -8.78 -7.10 12.79
CA GLY A 576 -7.33 -6.86 12.80
C GLY A 576 -6.53 -8.16 12.83
N ASP A 577 -5.34 -8.14 13.44
CA ASP A 577 -4.39 -9.25 13.31
C ASP A 577 -4.94 -10.61 13.77
N ILE A 578 -5.82 -10.61 14.78
CA ILE A 578 -6.46 -11.83 15.29
C ILE A 578 -7.43 -12.48 14.30
N VAL A 579 -7.76 -11.82 13.19
CA VAL A 579 -8.59 -12.33 12.09
C VAL A 579 -7.77 -12.48 10.80
N HIS A 580 -7.16 -11.39 10.31
CA HIS A 580 -6.49 -11.38 8.99
C HIS A 580 -4.96 -11.49 9.06
N GLY A 581 -4.36 -11.27 10.22
CA GLY A 581 -2.89 -11.17 10.38
C GLY A 581 -2.40 -9.71 10.35
N PRO A 582 -1.09 -9.49 10.55
CA PRO A 582 -0.53 -8.17 10.83
C PRO A 582 -0.51 -7.29 9.58
N ASP A 583 -1.41 -6.32 9.51
CA ASP A 583 -1.38 -5.21 8.54
C ASP A 583 -2.31 -4.07 9.00
N ILE A 584 -1.81 -2.84 8.99
CA ILE A 584 -2.51 -1.67 9.54
C ILE A 584 -3.77 -1.36 8.74
N ILE A 585 -3.69 -1.37 7.41
CA ILE A 585 -4.80 -0.95 6.55
C ILE A 585 -5.91 -2.01 6.53
N ASN A 586 -5.56 -3.30 6.55
CA ASN A 586 -6.54 -4.37 6.81
C ASN A 586 -7.18 -4.25 8.19
N GLY A 587 -6.42 -3.86 9.22
CA GLY A 587 -6.96 -3.58 10.55
C GLY A 587 -8.03 -2.48 10.53
N ILE A 588 -7.79 -1.39 9.78
CA ILE A 588 -8.76 -0.30 9.61
C ILE A 588 -10.02 -0.80 8.88
N ALA A 589 -9.85 -1.56 7.80
CA ALA A 589 -10.95 -2.15 7.04
C ALA A 589 -11.79 -3.11 7.91
N ASP A 590 -11.15 -3.93 8.74
CA ASP A 590 -11.83 -4.81 9.69
C ASP A 590 -12.61 -4.04 10.74
N GLY A 591 -12.05 -2.94 11.26
CA GLY A 591 -12.75 -2.06 12.18
C GLY A 591 -14.01 -1.47 11.55
N HIS A 592 -13.94 -1.06 10.29
CA HIS A 592 -15.10 -0.57 9.54
C HIS A 592 -16.17 -1.65 9.34
N ARG A 593 -15.79 -2.81 8.80
CA ARG A 593 -16.72 -3.95 8.58
C ARG A 593 -17.39 -4.40 9.88
N ALA A 594 -16.64 -4.47 10.97
CA ALA A 594 -17.18 -4.83 12.27
C ALA A 594 -18.13 -3.75 12.83
N ALA A 595 -17.87 -2.47 12.59
CA ALA A 595 -18.79 -1.39 12.96
C ALA A 595 -20.14 -1.53 12.24
N GLU A 596 -20.14 -1.81 10.94
CA GLU A 596 -21.36 -2.13 10.18
C GLU A 596 -22.07 -3.38 10.72
N GLY A 597 -21.31 -4.43 11.06
CA GLY A 597 -21.84 -5.66 11.63
C GLY A 597 -22.53 -5.44 12.98
N ILE A 598 -21.90 -4.65 13.85
CA ILE A 598 -22.45 -4.27 15.14
C ILE A 598 -23.71 -3.42 14.96
N ASP A 599 -23.71 -2.46 14.04
CA ASP A 599 -24.90 -1.65 13.75
C ASP A 599 -26.08 -2.52 13.30
N ARG A 600 -25.84 -3.43 12.36
CA ARG A 600 -26.84 -4.39 11.88
C ARG A 600 -27.35 -5.30 13.00
N TYR A 601 -26.48 -5.78 13.88
CA TYR A 601 -26.86 -6.61 15.01
C TYR A 601 -27.70 -5.84 16.03
N LEU A 602 -27.38 -4.56 16.27
CA LEU A 602 -28.07 -3.74 17.24
C LEU A 602 -29.37 -3.12 16.67
N ASN A 603 -29.54 -3.01 15.36
CA ASN A 603 -30.78 -2.49 14.76
C ASN A 603 -31.80 -3.57 14.36
N GLN A 604 -31.47 -4.84 14.59
CA GLN A 604 -32.44 -5.95 14.60
C GLN A 604 -33.26 -5.94 15.89
#